data_AF-A0A969HI46-F1
#
_entry.id   AF-A0A969HI46-F1
#
_cell.length_a   1.000
_cell.length_b   1.000
_cell.length_c   1.000
_cell.angle_alpha   90.00
_cell.angle_beta   90.00
_cell.angle_gamma   90.00
#
_symmetry.space_group_name_H-M   'P 1'
#
loop_
_entity.id
_entity.type
_entity.pdbx_description
1 polymer ?
#
loop_
_entity_poly.entity_id
_entity_poly.type
_entity_poly.pdbx_seq_one_letter_code
_entity_poly.pdbx_strand_id
1 'polypeptide(L)'
;MSNWQSPEDSIRWQIQVMENGKYTIQLNIKKPEATRTGEATFRVQIGNQYLDQKINLAGVSHEDWILINLGTLALPKGEYPVLVRPINISGFFPMNLAWVMINKL
;
A
#
# COMPACT_ATOMS: atom_id res chain seq x y z
N MET A 1 -11.86 0.73 9.01
CA MET A 1 -11.51 1.35 7.71
C MET A 1 -10.86 2.68 7.99
N SER A 2 -9.70 2.96 7.40
CA SER A 2 -9.06 4.28 7.49
C SER A 2 -9.36 5.05 6.21
N ASN A 3 -10.16 6.11 6.30
CA ASN A 3 -10.37 7.02 5.16
C ASN A 3 -9.18 7.97 5.11
N TRP A 4 -8.25 7.76 4.18
CA TRP A 4 -7.11 8.66 4.04
C TRP A 4 -7.55 9.88 3.23
N GLN A 5 -7.50 11.05 3.86
CA GLN A 5 -7.89 12.35 3.35
C GLN A 5 -6.68 13.21 2.95
N SER A 6 -5.47 12.89 3.42
CA SER A 6 -4.26 13.68 3.15
C SER A 6 -3.06 12.81 2.71
N PRO A 7 -2.05 13.39 2.01
CA PRO A 7 -0.79 12.72 1.74
C PRO A 7 0.03 12.36 2.99
N GLU A 8 -0.28 13.01 4.12
CA GLU A 8 0.36 12.77 5.42
C GLU A 8 -0.25 11.56 6.13
N ASP A 9 -1.43 11.13 5.69
CA ASP A 9 -2.09 9.96 6.26
C ASP A 9 -1.26 8.72 5.97
N SER A 10 -1.02 7.97 7.04
CA SER A 10 -0.27 6.74 6.97
C SER A 10 -0.82 5.75 7.97
N ILE A 11 -0.66 4.47 7.66
CA ILE A 11 -0.86 3.41 8.64
C ILE A 11 0.51 2.81 8.93
N ARG A 12 0.79 2.66 10.22
CA ARG A 12 2.00 2.02 10.73
C ARG A 12 1.64 0.87 11.66
N TRP A 13 2.32 -0.26 11.49
CA TRP A 13 2.26 -1.38 12.41
C TRP A 13 3.60 -2.10 12.47
N GLN A 14 3.71 -3.11 13.33
CA GLN A 14 4.89 -3.97 13.44
C GLN A 14 4.55 -5.35 12.88
N ILE A 15 5.50 -5.95 12.18
CA ILE A 15 5.43 -7.36 11.76
C ILE A 15 6.62 -8.13 12.32
N GLN A 16 6.44 -9.44 12.46
CA GLN A 16 7.51 -10.38 12.75
C GLN A 16 7.75 -11.27 11.54
N VAL A 17 8.94 -11.19 10.96
CA VAL A 17 9.42 -12.09 9.92
C VAL A 17 10.10 -13.26 10.61
N MET A 18 9.50 -14.45 10.48
CA MET A 18 9.95 -15.65 11.21
C MET A 18 11.20 -16.29 10.61
N GLU A 19 11.44 -16.09 9.31
CA GLU A 19 12.50 -16.74 8.55
C GLU A 19 13.12 -15.78 7.55
N ASN A 20 14.41 -15.93 7.27
CA ASN A 20 15.05 -15.20 6.17
C ASN A 20 14.42 -15.64 4.84
N GLY A 21 14.07 -14.70 3.96
CA GLY A 21 13.53 -15.08 2.66
C GLY A 21 13.13 -13.91 1.76
N LYS A 22 12.63 -14.26 0.58
CA LYS A 22 12.01 -13.33 -0.35
C LYS A 22 10.50 -13.34 -0.13
N TYR A 23 9.90 -12.17 -0.02
CA TYR A 23 8.49 -11.99 0.28
C TYR A 23 7.82 -11.16 -0.80
N THR A 24 6.64 -11.57 -1.25
CA THR A 24 5.77 -10.79 -2.12
C THR A 24 4.88 -9.90 -1.29
N ILE A 25 4.77 -8.63 -1.69
CA ILE A 25 3.97 -7.61 -1.01
C ILE A 25 2.78 -7.25 -1.89
N GLN A 26 1.57 -7.36 -1.34
CA GLN A 26 0.33 -7.03 -2.05
C GLN A 26 -0.54 -6.09 -1.21
N LEU A 27 -1.27 -5.20 -1.88
CA LEU A 27 -2.24 -4.29 -1.28
C LEU A 27 -3.62 -4.57 -1.84
N ASN A 28 -4.63 -4.55 -0.98
CA ASN A 28 -6.02 -4.48 -1.43
C ASN A 28 -6.62 -3.12 -1.09
N ILE A 29 -6.98 -2.38 -2.12
CA ILE A 29 -7.35 -0.97 -2.02
C ILE A 29 -8.68 -0.72 -2.74
N LYS A 30 -9.37 0.35 -2.36
CA LYS A 30 -10.56 0.86 -3.06
C LYS A 30 -10.32 2.33 -3.42
N LYS A 31 -10.73 2.72 -4.63
CA LYS A 31 -10.73 4.13 -5.06
C LYS A 31 -11.73 4.92 -4.22
N PRO A 32 -11.34 6.03 -3.57
CA PRO A 32 -12.30 6.89 -2.88
C PRO A 32 -13.26 7.56 -3.88
N GLU A 33 -14.53 7.67 -3.50
CA GLU A 33 -15.60 8.26 -4.33
C GLU A 33 -15.26 9.67 -4.84
N ALA A 34 -14.62 10.48 -4.00
CA ALA A 34 -14.25 11.86 -4.31
C ALA A 34 -12.95 12.00 -5.13
N THR A 35 -12.29 10.90 -5.50
CA THR A 35 -11.03 10.95 -6.28
C THR A 35 -11.33 11.40 -7.71
N ARG A 36 -11.00 12.66 -8.01
CA ARG A 36 -11.23 13.27 -9.34
C ARG A 36 -10.25 12.80 -10.41
N THR A 37 -9.13 12.21 -10.03
CA THR A 37 -8.07 11.80 -10.95
C THR A 37 -7.98 10.29 -11.04
N GLY A 38 -7.42 9.82 -12.15
CA GLY A 38 -7.19 8.40 -12.40
C GLY A 38 -5.82 7.94 -11.91
N GLU A 39 -5.01 8.71 -11.18
CA GLU A 39 -3.64 8.29 -10.85
C GLU A 39 -3.27 8.58 -9.38
N ALA A 40 -2.67 7.59 -8.73
CA ALA A 40 -2.11 7.72 -7.39
C ALA A 40 -0.81 6.91 -7.26
N THR A 41 0.11 7.37 -6.41
CA THR A 41 1.35 6.65 -6.09
C THR A 41 1.42 6.35 -4.60
N PHE A 42 1.69 5.09 -4.26
CA PHE A 42 1.79 4.61 -2.88
C PHE A 42 3.15 4.00 -2.59
N ARG A 43 3.59 4.16 -1.34
CA ARG A 43 4.75 3.48 -0.78
C ARG A 43 4.32 2.48 0.27
N VAL A 44 4.88 1.28 0.19
CA VAL A 44 4.97 0.36 1.34
C VAL A 44 6.42 0.27 1.73
N GLN A 45 6.72 0.63 2.97
CA GLN A 45 8.05 0.54 3.56
C GLN A 45 8.04 -0.53 4.66
N ILE A 46 9.03 -1.43 4.64
CA ILE A 46 9.27 -2.46 5.65
C ILE A 46 10.70 -2.31 6.15
N GLY A 47 10.86 -1.80 7.37
CA GLY A 47 12.17 -1.38 7.88
C GLY A 47 12.78 -0.27 7.01
N ASN A 48 13.94 -0.55 6.40
CA ASN A 48 14.66 0.38 5.52
C ASN A 48 14.39 0.15 4.03
N GLN A 49 13.62 -0.89 3.68
CA GLN A 49 13.28 -1.20 2.29
C GLN A 49 11.90 -0.66 1.95
N TYR A 50 11.68 -0.27 0.70
CA TYR A 50 10.37 0.21 0.26
C TYR A 50 10.06 -0.18 -1.20
N LEU A 51 8.77 -0.25 -1.50
CA LEU A 51 8.22 -0.43 -2.83
C LEU A 51 7.28 0.73 -3.12
N ASP A 52 7.51 1.39 -4.24
CA ASP A 52 6.66 2.46 -4.75
C ASP A 52 5.87 1.94 -5.95
N GLN A 53 4.57 2.19 -5.96
CA GLN A 53 3.71 1.79 -7.08
C GLN A 53 2.80 2.92 -7.50
N LYS A 54 2.86 3.26 -8.79
CA LYS A 54 1.87 4.09 -9.46
C LYS A 54 0.69 3.21 -9.88
N ILE A 55 -0.52 3.67 -9.59
CA ILE A 55 -1.77 2.97 -9.86
C ILE A 55 -2.63 3.88 -10.73
N ASN A 56 -3.14 3.30 -11.82
CA ASN A 56 -4.16 3.94 -12.64
C ASN A 56 -5.55 3.45 -12.21
N LEU A 57 -6.35 4.37 -11.69
CA LEU A 57 -7.72 4.19 -11.22
C LEU A 57 -8.76 4.77 -12.20
N ALA A 58 -8.36 5.05 -13.45
CA ALA A 58 -9.28 5.42 -14.52
C ALA A 58 -10.21 4.24 -14.83
N GLY A 59 -11.53 4.50 -14.88
CA GLY A 59 -12.54 3.48 -15.16
C GLY A 59 -12.85 2.51 -14.00
N VAL A 60 -12.12 2.57 -12.88
CA VAL A 60 -12.41 1.78 -11.68
C VAL A 60 -13.55 2.44 -10.91
N SER A 61 -14.58 1.66 -10.55
CA SER A 61 -15.65 2.11 -9.66
C SER A 61 -15.09 2.39 -8.26
N HIS A 62 -15.70 3.36 -7.57
CA HIS A 62 -15.43 3.56 -6.14
C HIS A 62 -15.99 2.43 -5.28
N GLU A 63 -16.73 1.49 -5.87
CA GLU A 63 -17.22 0.26 -5.22
C GLU A 63 -16.27 -0.94 -5.33
N ASP A 64 -15.31 -0.89 -6.25
CA ASP A 64 -14.45 -2.04 -6.55
C ASP A 64 -13.20 -2.08 -5.69
N TRP A 65 -12.90 -3.26 -5.15
CA TRP A 65 -11.62 -3.57 -4.52
C TRP A 65 -10.62 -4.04 -5.56
N ILE A 66 -9.41 -3.49 -5.50
CA ILE A 66 -8.31 -3.77 -6.43
C ILE A 66 -7.16 -4.38 -5.65
N LEU A 67 -6.72 -5.56 -6.10
CA LEU A 67 -5.49 -6.17 -5.66
C LEU A 67 -4.31 -5.64 -6.47
N ILE A 68 -3.34 -5.06 -5.79
CA ILE A 68 -2.08 -4.60 -6.39
C ILE A 68 -0.93 -5.45 -5.88
N ASN A 69 -0.16 -6.00 -6.82
CA ASN A 69 1.14 -6.59 -6.50
C ASN A 69 2.20 -5.48 -6.58
N LEU A 70 2.86 -5.21 -5.45
CA LEU A 70 3.93 -4.20 -5.38
C LEU A 70 5.30 -4.76 -5.75
N GLY A 71 5.42 -6.08 -5.84
CA GLY A 71 6.69 -6.77 -6.05
C GLY A 71 7.18 -7.47 -4.79
N THR A 72 8.50 -7.62 -4.70
CA THR A 72 9.12 -8.50 -3.71
C THR A 72 10.26 -7.84 -2.95
N LEU A 73 10.38 -8.15 -1.66
CA LEU A 73 11.48 -7.72 -0.80
C LEU A 73 12.23 -8.93 -0.22
N ALA A 74 13.54 -8.80 -0.04
CA ALA A 74 14.33 -9.78 0.72
C ALA A 74 14.35 -9.35 2.18
N LEU A 75 13.70 -10.12 3.06
CA LEU A 75 13.56 -9.80 4.48
C LEU A 75 14.30 -10.84 5.33
N PRO A 76 15.31 -10.44 6.11
CA PRO A 76 15.86 -11.26 7.18
C PRO A 76 14.82 -11.50 8.28
N LYS A 77 14.99 -12.58 9.06
CA LYS A 77 14.25 -12.83 10.30
C LYS A 77 14.43 -11.66 11.26
N GLY A 78 13.32 -11.16 11.79
CA GLY A 78 13.33 -10.02 12.70
C GLY A 78 11.99 -9.30 12.77
N GLU A 79 11.95 -8.25 13.56
CA GLU A 79 10.79 -7.36 13.67
C GLU A 79 11.00 -6.12 12.81
N TYR A 80 9.96 -5.72 12.08
CA TYR A 80 10.04 -4.57 11.19
C TYR A 80 8.82 -3.67 11.32
N PRO A 81 9.03 -2.34 11.37
CA PRO A 81 7.94 -1.42 11.19
C PRO A 81 7.50 -1.49 9.72
N VAL A 82 6.19 -1.63 9.52
CA VAL A 82 5.57 -1.44 8.23
C VAL A 82 4.93 -0.06 8.23
N LEU A 83 5.19 0.71 7.18
CA LEU A 83 4.57 2.00 6.93
C LEU A 83 3.97 1.97 5.53
N VAL A 84 2.68 2.24 5.44
CA VAL A 84 2.01 2.49 4.16
C VAL A 84 1.61 3.94 4.12
N ARG A 85 1.91 4.61 3.02
CA ARG A 85 1.53 6.02 2.81
C ARG A 85 1.39 6.32 1.32
N PRO A 86 0.55 7.29 0.94
CA PRO A 86 0.63 7.86 -0.39
C PRO A 86 1.91 8.70 -0.50
N ILE A 87 2.42 8.87 -1.72
CA ILE A 87 3.61 9.69 -1.99
C ILE A 87 3.29 10.82 -2.96
N ASN A 88 2.38 10.56 -3.90
CA ASN A 88 1.88 11.55 -4.85
C ASN A 88 0.42 11.24 -5.17
N ILE A 89 -0.45 12.22 -4.97
CA ILE A 89 -1.87 12.14 -5.28
C ILE A 89 -2.21 13.43 -5.99
N SER A 90 -2.80 13.32 -7.17
CA SER A 90 -3.45 14.47 -7.78
C SER A 90 -4.90 14.48 -7.31
N GLY A 91 -5.30 15.45 -6.47
CA GLY A 91 -6.66 15.55 -5.92
C GLY A 91 -6.80 15.15 -4.43
N PHE A 92 -8.01 15.31 -3.88
CA PHE A 92 -8.35 14.98 -2.50
C PHE A 92 -8.77 13.50 -2.38
N PHE A 93 -8.39 12.85 -1.27
CA PHE A 93 -8.67 11.44 -0.89
C PHE A 93 -7.86 10.38 -1.67
N PRO A 94 -6.68 9.96 -1.17
CA PRO A 94 -5.84 8.95 -1.82
C PRO A 94 -6.47 7.56 -1.95
N MET A 95 -7.03 7.00 -0.85
CA MET A 95 -7.27 5.56 -0.78
C MET A 95 -8.12 5.13 0.43
N ASN A 96 -8.88 4.06 0.23
CA ASN A 96 -9.33 3.18 1.30
C ASN A 96 -8.50 1.88 1.28
N LEU A 97 -7.68 1.65 2.31
CA LEU A 97 -6.89 0.43 2.45
C LEU A 97 -7.69 -0.62 3.24
N ALA A 98 -7.87 -1.82 2.70
CA ALA A 98 -8.43 -2.95 3.45
C ALA A 98 -7.34 -3.70 4.21
N TRP A 99 -6.31 -4.16 3.49
CA TRP A 99 -5.26 -5.00 4.06
C TRP A 99 -3.99 -4.95 3.21
N VAL A 100 -2.90 -5.38 3.84
CA VAL A 100 -1.60 -5.63 3.22
C VAL A 100 -1.24 -7.08 3.46
N MET A 101 -0.84 -7.77 2.40
CA MET A 101 -0.44 -9.17 2.46
C MET A 101 1.07 -9.29 2.18
N ILE A 102 1.76 -10.05 3.02
CA ILE A 102 3.20 -10.25 2.97
C ILE A 102 3.43 -11.76 2.98
N ASN A 103 3.65 -12.35 1.81
CA ASN A 103 3.74 -13.80 1.64
C ASN A 103 5.16 -14.21 1.30
N LYS A 104 5.68 -15.22 2.00
CA LYS A 104 6.96 -15.83 1.64
C LYS A 104 6.82 -16.52 0.28
N LEU A 105 7.82 -16.36 -0.59
CA LEU A 105 7.97 -17.10 -1.84
C LEU A 105 8.61 -18.47 -1.63
#